data_AF-A0A8R1TJ29-F1
#
_entry.id   AF-A0A8R1TJ29-F1
#
_cell.length_a   1.000
_cell.length_b   1.000
_cell.length_c   1.000
_cell.angle_alpha   90.00
_cell.angle_beta   90.00
_cell.angle_gamma   90.00
#
_symmetry.space_group_name_H-M   'P 1'
#
loop_
_entity.id
_entity.type
_entity.pdbx_description
1 polymer ?
#
loop_
_entity_poly.entity_id
_entity_poly.type
_entity_poly.pdbx_seq_one_letter_code
_entity_poly.pdbx_strand_id
1 'polypeptide(L)'
;MAFQEALDERKRAFELAKLQYAYPYKAVASLAVILISGISAYRHKNLLYLIPGAIALPYITYETDVSFGQGTERIERRADFIYRKRLAEQEPHLLMADVKHCLKELQERSDLE
;
A
#
# COMPACT_ATOMS: atom_id res chain seq x y z
N MET A 1 -5.24 -24.77 9.40
CA MET A 1 -6.18 -23.63 9.42
C MET A 1 -5.45 -22.32 9.66
N ALA A 2 -4.94 -22.02 10.87
CA ALA A 2 -4.34 -20.70 11.19
C ALA A 2 -3.19 -20.23 10.26
N PHE A 3 -2.29 -21.13 9.82
CA PHE A 3 -1.18 -20.74 8.93
C PHE A 3 -1.66 -20.39 7.51
N GLN A 4 -2.67 -21.09 6.99
CA GLN A 4 -3.23 -20.81 5.67
C GLN A 4 -3.97 -19.46 5.67
N GLU A 5 -4.76 -19.19 6.71
CA GLU A 5 -5.41 -17.88 6.90
C GLU A 5 -4.40 -16.74 6.95
N ALA A 6 -3.27 -16.92 7.64
CA ALA A 6 -2.21 -15.92 7.69
C ALA A 6 -1.54 -15.69 6.32
N LEU A 7 -1.38 -16.74 5.50
CA LEU A 7 -0.86 -16.62 4.14
C LEU A 7 -1.87 -15.93 3.20
N ASP A 8 -3.15 -16.25 3.30
CA ASP A 8 -4.20 -15.64 2.48
C ASP A 8 -4.39 -14.16 2.80
N GLU A 9 -4.31 -13.78 4.08
CA GLU A 9 -4.34 -12.36 4.48
C GLU A 9 -3.13 -11.59 3.91
N ARG A 10 -1.93 -12.21 3.92
CA ARG A 10 -0.73 -11.61 3.31
C ARG A 10 -0.87 -11.45 1.80
N LYS A 11 -1.42 -12.44 1.09
CA LYS A 11 -1.68 -12.35 -0.36
C LYS A 11 -2.63 -11.20 -0.67
N ARG A 12 -3.73 -11.07 0.08
CA ARG A 12 -4.69 -9.96 -0.07
C ARG A 12 -4.03 -8.60 0.16
N ALA A 13 -3.24 -8.47 1.22
CA ALA A 13 -2.49 -7.24 1.50
C ALA A 13 -1.50 -6.90 0.36
N PHE A 14 -0.81 -7.91 -0.17
CA PHE A 14 0.13 -7.74 -1.29
C PHE A 14 -0.59 -7.34 -2.58
N GLU A 15 -1.72 -7.96 -2.91
CA GLU A 15 -2.53 -7.62 -4.08
C GLU A 15 -3.04 -6.17 -4.01
N LEU A 16 -3.49 -5.73 -2.84
CA LEU A 16 -3.91 -4.34 -2.64
C LEU A 16 -2.75 -3.35 -2.77
N ALA A 17 -1.59 -3.66 -2.18
CA ALA A 17 -0.40 -2.83 -2.33
C ALA A 17 0.04 -2.73 -3.80
N LYS A 18 -0.04 -3.84 -4.55
CA LYS A 18 0.25 -3.88 -5.98
C LYS A 18 -0.72 -3.01 -6.78
N LEU A 19 -2.02 -3.06 -6.47
CA LEU A 19 -3.02 -2.20 -7.12
C LEU A 19 -2.78 -0.73 -6.82
N GLN A 20 -2.50 -0.36 -5.57
CA GLN A 20 -2.18 1.02 -5.19
C GLN A 20 -0.91 1.56 -5.86
N TYR A 21 0.11 0.72 -6.01
CA TYR A 21 1.35 1.12 -6.71
C TYR A 21 1.12 1.34 -8.22
N ALA A 22 0.25 0.54 -8.85
CA ALA A 22 -0.07 0.66 -10.27
C ALA A 22 -1.09 1.77 -10.57
N TYR A 23 -1.95 2.10 -9.60
CA TYR A 23 -3.02 3.09 -9.73
C TYR A 23 -2.57 4.46 -10.26
N PRO A 24 -1.51 5.12 -9.73
CA PRO A 24 -1.12 6.44 -10.23
C PRO A 24 -0.77 6.41 -11.72
N TYR A 25 -0.10 5.36 -12.20
CA TYR A 25 0.21 5.20 -13.62
C TYR A 25 -1.04 5.03 -14.47
N LYS A 26 -2.00 4.20 -14.03
CA LYS A 26 -3.28 4.00 -14.73
C LYS A 26 -4.14 5.28 -14.74
N ALA A 27 -4.21 5.97 -13.62
CA ALA A 27 -4.96 7.20 -13.46
C ALA A 27 -4.38 8.32 -14.34
N VAL A 28 -3.06 8.51 -14.34
CA VAL A 28 -2.38 9.49 -15.20
C VAL A 28 -2.60 9.19 -16.68
N ALA A 29 -2.43 7.93 -17.10
CA ALA A 29 -2.65 7.53 -18.49
C ALA A 29 -4.10 7.78 -18.94
N SER A 30 -5.07 7.42 -18.11
CA SER A 30 -6.48 7.60 -18.41
C SER A 30 -6.89 9.07 -18.42
N LEU A 31 -6.35 9.88 -17.50
CA LEU A 31 -6.54 11.33 -17.48
C LEU A 31 -5.94 11.98 -18.74
N ALA A 32 -4.77 11.54 -19.19
CA ALA A 32 -4.18 11.98 -20.44
C ALA A 32 -5.10 11.68 -21.64
N VAL A 33 -5.70 10.48 -21.69
CA VAL A 33 -6.68 10.11 -22.72
C VAL A 33 -7.89 11.05 -22.69
N ILE A 34 -8.45 11.35 -21.51
CA ILE A 34 -9.58 12.29 -21.37
C ILE A 34 -9.20 13.69 -21.87
N LEU A 35 -8.02 14.19 -21.50
CA LEU A 35 -7.55 15.51 -21.95
C LEU A 35 -7.33 15.55 -23.47
N ILE A 36 -6.65 14.56 -24.04
CA ILE A 36 -6.41 14.48 -25.49
C ILE A 36 -7.73 14.35 -26.25
N SER A 37 -8.63 13.51 -25.75
CA SER A 37 -10.00 13.32 -26.26
C SER A 37 -10.78 14.64 -26.27
N GLY A 38 -10.75 15.39 -25.16
CA GLY A 38 -11.39 16.70 -25.04
C GLY A 38 -10.79 17.77 -25.97
N ILE A 39 -9.45 17.85 -26.04
CA ILE A 39 -8.74 18.77 -26.95
C ILE A 39 -9.07 18.43 -28.41
N SER A 40 -9.09 17.15 -28.77
CA SER A 40 -9.42 16.70 -30.12
C SER A 40 -10.88 17.00 -30.48
N ALA A 41 -11.82 16.77 -29.56
CA ALA A 41 -13.23 17.11 -29.75
C ALA A 41 -13.43 18.62 -29.96
N TYR A 42 -12.73 19.45 -29.19
CA TYR A 42 -12.77 20.91 -29.33
C TYR A 42 -12.19 21.37 -30.67
N ARG A 43 -11.00 20.86 -31.04
CA ARG A 43 -10.29 21.28 -32.26
C ARG A 43 -11.01 20.86 -33.54
N HIS A 44 -11.55 19.64 -33.58
CA HIS A 44 -12.18 19.09 -34.77
C HIS A 44 -13.70 19.32 -34.83
N LYS A 45 -14.30 19.92 -33.78
CA LYS A 45 -15.75 20.09 -33.61
C LYS A 45 -16.53 18.77 -33.84
N ASN A 46 -15.88 17.65 -33.53
CA ASN A 46 -16.43 16.32 -33.78
C ASN A 46 -16.55 15.57 -32.46
N LEU A 47 -17.79 15.26 -32.07
CA LEU A 47 -18.12 14.57 -30.82
C LEU A 47 -17.61 13.13 -30.78
N LEU A 48 -17.30 12.52 -31.94
CA LEU A 48 -16.71 11.18 -31.98
C LEU A 48 -15.38 11.10 -31.19
N TYR A 49 -14.66 12.21 -31.07
CA TYR A 49 -13.44 12.26 -30.27
C TYR A 49 -13.68 12.17 -28.76
N LEU A 50 -14.91 12.25 -28.27
CA LEU A 50 -15.25 12.06 -26.85
C LEU A 50 -15.41 10.59 -26.46
N ILE A 51 -15.50 9.66 -27.43
CA ILE A 51 -15.67 8.22 -27.16
C ILE A 51 -14.56 7.67 -26.24
N PRO A 52 -13.27 7.96 -26.46
CA PRO A 52 -12.21 7.51 -25.55
C PRO A 52 -12.36 8.07 -24.14
N GLY A 53 -12.76 9.34 -24.01
CA GLY A 53 -13.02 9.96 -22.71
C GLY A 53 -14.21 9.33 -21.97
N ALA A 54 -15.27 9.00 -22.70
CA ALA A 54 -16.46 8.35 -22.16
C ALA A 54 -16.18 6.92 -21.65
N ILE A 55 -15.18 6.23 -22.20
CA ILE A 55 -14.71 4.91 -21.73
C ILE A 55 -13.70 5.07 -20.58
N ALA A 56 -12.79 6.04 -20.69
CA ALA A 56 -11.75 6.27 -19.69
C ALA A 56 -12.33 6.74 -18.35
N LEU A 57 -13.39 7.56 -18.37
CA LEU A 57 -14.00 8.09 -17.14
C LEU A 57 -14.52 6.97 -16.20
N PRO A 58 -15.41 6.06 -16.61
CA PRO A 58 -15.87 4.97 -15.76
C PRO A 58 -14.74 4.02 -15.37
N TYR A 59 -13.75 3.83 -16.24
CA TYR A 59 -12.57 3.01 -15.95
C TYR A 59 -11.74 3.58 -14.78
N ILE A 60 -11.46 4.89 -14.79
CA ILE A 60 -10.76 5.54 -13.67
C ILE A 60 -11.57 5.39 -12.39
N THR A 61 -12.87 5.71 -12.41
CA THR A 61 -13.70 5.64 -11.20
C THR A 61 -13.74 4.23 -10.61
N TYR A 62 -13.76 3.21 -11.47
CA TYR A 62 -13.70 1.82 -11.03
C TYR A 62 -12.35 1.48 -10.41
N GLU A 63 -11.24 1.84 -11.05
CA GLU A 63 -9.90 1.61 -10.51
C GLU A 63 -9.65 2.41 -9.22
N THR A 64 -10.25 3.60 -9.08
CA THR A 64 -10.20 4.41 -7.85
C THR A 64 -10.95 3.69 -6.73
N ASP A 65 -12.17 3.22 -7.00
CA ASP A 65 -12.98 2.50 -6.01
C ASP A 65 -12.33 1.18 -5.60
N VAL A 66 -11.71 0.45 -6.54
CA VAL A 66 -10.96 -0.78 -6.24
C VAL A 66 -9.69 -0.48 -5.43
N SER A 67 -9.01 0.64 -5.70
CA SER A 67 -7.73 0.98 -5.05
C SER A 67 -7.88 1.72 -3.72
N PHE A 68 -9.00 2.40 -3.49
CA PHE A 68 -9.26 3.26 -2.32
C PHE A 68 -10.62 3.05 -1.65
N GLY A 69 -11.42 2.09 -2.12
CA GLY A 69 -12.74 1.81 -1.54
C GLY A 69 -12.66 1.25 -0.11
N GLN A 70 -13.82 1.04 0.49
CA GLN A 70 -13.99 0.71 1.93
C GLN A 70 -13.15 -0.48 2.44
N GLY A 71 -12.64 -1.35 1.56
CA GLY A 71 -11.76 -2.45 1.90
C GLY A 71 -10.36 -2.01 2.34
N THR A 72 -9.82 -0.94 1.77
CA THR A 72 -8.47 -0.46 2.08
C THR A 72 -8.40 0.18 3.46
N GLU A 73 -9.39 1.01 3.83
CA GLU A 73 -9.46 1.60 5.17
C GLU A 73 -9.50 0.54 6.27
N ARG A 74 -10.21 -0.58 6.06
CA ARG A 74 -10.24 -1.66 7.05
C ARG A 74 -8.90 -2.35 7.18
N ILE A 75 -8.19 -2.52 6.07
CA ILE A 75 -6.89 -3.20 6.05
C ILE A 75 -5.80 -2.30 6.62
N GLU A 76 -5.83 -1.01 6.30
CA GLU A 76 -4.95 0.01 6.90
C GLU A 76 -5.20 0.11 8.41
N ARG A 77 -6.45 0.25 8.86
CA ARG A 77 -6.77 0.25 10.30
C ARG A 77 -6.34 -1.03 11.00
N ARG A 78 -6.48 -2.20 10.36
CA ARG A 78 -6.06 -3.49 10.93
C ARG A 78 -4.55 -3.62 10.96
N ALA A 79 -3.85 -3.15 9.93
CA ALA A 79 -2.39 -3.12 9.87
C ALA A 79 -1.83 -2.16 10.93
N ASP A 80 -2.38 -0.96 11.04
CA ASP A 80 -2.04 0.02 12.07
C ASP A 80 -2.29 -0.52 13.48
N PHE A 81 -3.41 -1.21 13.70
CA PHE A 81 -3.69 -1.84 14.97
C PHE A 81 -2.64 -2.91 15.32
N ILE A 82 -2.28 -3.77 14.36
CA ILE A 82 -1.25 -4.80 14.56
C ILE A 82 0.13 -4.16 14.77
N TYR A 83 0.45 -3.09 14.03
CA TYR A 83 1.71 -2.36 14.15
C TYR A 83 1.83 -1.70 15.52
N ARG A 84 0.78 -0.99 15.97
CA ARG A 84 0.72 -0.38 17.31
C ARG A 84 0.75 -1.42 18.42
N LYS A 85 0.04 -2.54 18.25
CA LYS A 85 0.07 -3.65 19.20
C LYS A 85 1.48 -4.24 19.31
N ARG A 86 2.18 -4.44 18.18
CA ARG A 86 3.57 -4.90 18.20
C ARG A 86 4.54 -3.86 18.75
N LEU A 87 4.34 -2.57 18.49
CA LEU A 87 5.13 -1.51 19.12
C LEU A 87 4.96 -1.56 20.64
N ALA A 88 3.73 -1.66 21.13
CA ALA A 88 3.41 -1.74 22.54
C ALA A 88 3.92 -3.04 23.21
N GLU A 89 4.01 -4.14 22.47
CA GLU A 89 4.58 -5.41 22.96
C GLU A 89 6.12 -5.45 22.87
N GLN A 90 6.76 -4.67 21.99
CA GLN A 90 8.22 -4.63 21.81
C GLN A 90 8.94 -3.48 22.54
N GLU A 91 8.23 -2.47 23.05
CA GLU A 91 8.78 -1.51 24.03
C GLU A 91 8.84 -2.15 25.43
N PRO A 92 9.94 -2.19 26.22
CA PRO A 92 11.38 -2.13 25.94
C PRO A 92 12.17 -3.23 26.72
N HIS A 93 11.56 -4.38 27.02
CA HIS A 93 12.16 -5.33 27.98
C HIS A 93 13.25 -6.24 27.38
N LEU A 94 13.17 -6.58 26.08
CA LEU A 94 14.18 -7.44 25.44
C LEU A 94 15.46 -6.69 25.06
N LEU A 95 15.36 -5.42 24.64
CA LEU A 95 16.51 -4.66 24.15
C LEU A 95 17.47 -4.22 25.28
N MET A 96 16.95 -3.91 26.47
CA MET A 96 17.80 -3.58 27.64
C MET A 96 18.38 -4.83 28.32
N ALA A 97 17.68 -5.97 28.28
CA ALA A 97 18.19 -7.21 28.85
C ALA A 97 19.33 -7.78 28.00
N ASP A 98 19.19 -7.79 26.67
CA ASP A 98 20.26 -8.22 25.76
C ASP A 98 21.48 -7.29 25.81
N VAL A 99 21.28 -5.97 25.88
CA VAL A 99 22.39 -5.02 25.98
C VAL A 99 23.14 -5.17 27.31
N LYS A 100 22.44 -5.41 28.44
CA LYS A 100 23.10 -5.68 29.73
C LYS A 100 23.83 -7.01 29.75
N HIS A 101 23.27 -8.05 29.11
CA HIS A 101 23.92 -9.34 29.01
C HIS A 101 25.19 -9.27 28.16
N CYS A 102 25.11 -8.62 26.99
CA CYS A 102 26.24 -8.41 26.08
C CYS A 102 27.34 -7.53 26.70
N LEU A 103 26.97 -6.48 27.47
CA LEU A 103 27.94 -5.69 28.24
C LEU A 103 28.65 -6.51 29.31
N LYS A 104 27.92 -7.42 29.98
CA LYS A 104 28.49 -8.27 31.02
C LYS A 104 29.46 -9.32 30.44
N GLU A 105 29.12 -9.93 29.31
CA GLU A 105 30.02 -10.83 28.58
C GLU A 105 31.28 -10.13 28.04
N LEU A 106 31.16 -8.88 27.58
CA LEU A 106 32.31 -8.09 27.13
C LEU A 106 33.24 -7.70 28.28
N GLN A 107 32.68 -7.37 29.44
CA GLN A 107 33.46 -7.03 30.64
C GLN A 107 34.16 -8.25 31.25
N GLU A 108 33.48 -9.41 31.30
CA GLU A 108 34.10 -10.68 31.73
C GLU A 108 35.23 -11.14 30.79
N ARG A 109 35.15 -10.81 29.49
CA ARG A 109 36.25 -11.07 28.55
C ARG A 109 37.44 -10.12 28.71
N SER A 110 37.22 -8.86 29.09
CA SER A 110 38.34 -7.91 29.28
C SER A 110 39.12 -8.15 30.57
N ASP A 111 38.50 -8.75 31.59
CA ASP A 111 39.13 -9.03 32.88
C ASP A 111 39.96 -10.34 32.87
N LEU A 112 39.91 -11.12 31.78
CA LEU A 112 40.62 -12.40 31.60
C LEU A 112 41.88 -12.31 30.70
N GLU A 113 42.17 -11.15 30.11
CA GLU A 113 43.43 -10.85 29.38
C GLU A 113 44.43 -10.11 30.26
#